data_AF-A0A7Z9CSN4-F1
#
_entry.id   AF-A0A7Z9CSN4-F1
#
_cell.length_a   1.000
_cell.length_b   1.000
_cell.length_c   1.000
_cell.angle_alpha   90.00
_cell.angle_beta   90.00
_cell.angle_gamma   90.00
#
_symmetry.space_group_name_H-M   'P 1'
#
loop_
_entity.id
_entity.type
_entity.pdbx_description
1 polymer ?
#
loop_
_entity_poly.entity_id
_entity_poly.type
_entity_poly.pdbx_seq_one_letter_code
_entity_poly.pdbx_strand_id
1 'polypeptide(L)'
;MHTLGEWSIGLKKPFAASDELVGAIAVSGQSVVTSGIYERYFEQDGRRWHHILDPRSGYPLDNELESVTIISDDSLDGDIWTTLIYGLGVEKGRAALRQREDIEAIFVTKNREVILSSQRRFRFQLLDSGYRLTDCTA
;
A
#
# COMPACT_ATOMS: atom_id res chain seq x y z
N MET A 1 25.24 -3.58 -5.35
CA MET A 1 25.70 -2.54 -4.40
C MET A 1 25.06 -2.83 -3.07
N HIS A 2 25.83 -3.18 -2.04
CA HIS A 2 25.33 -3.22 -0.67
C HIS A 2 25.36 -1.80 -0.12
N THR A 3 24.20 -1.15 -0.02
CA THR A 3 24.03 0.09 0.74
C THR A 3 23.97 -0.28 2.22
N LEU A 4 25.11 -0.19 2.92
CA LEU A 4 25.17 -0.27 4.37
C LEU A 4 24.22 0.80 4.95
N GLY A 5 23.06 0.38 5.47
CA GLY A 5 22.12 1.26 6.18
C GLY A 5 20.65 1.20 5.74
N GLU A 6 20.32 0.52 4.64
CA GLU A 6 18.92 0.38 4.20
C GLU A 6 18.43 -1.07 4.27
N TRP A 7 17.22 -1.26 4.80
CA TRP A 7 16.48 -2.51 4.73
C TRP A 7 15.70 -2.56 3.43
N SER A 8 15.70 -3.72 2.76
CA SER A 8 14.86 -4.00 1.60
C SER A 8 13.63 -4.79 2.06
N ILE A 9 12.47 -4.14 2.03
CA ILE A 9 11.18 -4.70 2.45
C ILE A 9 10.40 -5.11 1.21
N GLY A 10 9.90 -6.35 1.17
CA GLY A 10 9.10 -6.84 0.05
C GLY A 10 7.67 -6.29 0.07
N LEU A 11 7.20 -5.78 -1.06
CA LEU A 11 5.79 -5.48 -1.30
C LEU A 11 5.12 -6.71 -1.91
N LYS A 12 4.37 -7.45 -1.10
CA LYS A 12 3.70 -8.71 -1.50
C LYS A 12 2.74 -8.51 -2.67
N LYS A 13 2.72 -9.49 -3.58
CA LYS A 13 1.75 -9.58 -4.67
C LYS A 13 0.36 -9.98 -4.13
N PRO A 14 -0.66 -9.14 -4.33
CA PRO A 14 -2.03 -9.48 -3.94
C PRO A 14 -2.47 -10.83 -4.50
N PHE A 15 -3.06 -11.67 -3.63
CA PHE A 15 -3.62 -12.99 -3.98
C PHE A 15 -2.64 -14.01 -4.58
N ALA A 16 -1.33 -13.79 -4.49
CA ALA A 16 -0.36 -14.81 -4.88
C ALA A 16 -0.34 -15.99 -3.90
N ALA A 17 -0.11 -17.20 -4.44
CA ALA A 17 -0.02 -18.43 -3.65
C ALA A 17 1.38 -18.66 -3.04
N SER A 18 2.37 -17.85 -3.43
CA SER A 18 3.76 -17.91 -2.97
C SER A 18 4.23 -16.53 -2.51
N ASP A 19 5.47 -16.41 -2.02
CA ASP A 19 6.10 -15.16 -1.59
C ASP A 19 6.46 -14.21 -2.76
N GLU A 20 5.65 -14.21 -3.82
CA GLU A 20 5.78 -13.30 -4.95
C GLU A 20 5.62 -11.84 -4.50
N LEU A 21 6.44 -10.98 -5.08
CA LEU A 21 6.47 -9.56 -4.76
C LEU A 21 6.09 -8.73 -5.99
N VAL A 22 5.27 -7.71 -5.79
CA VAL A 22 5.09 -6.64 -6.78
C VAL A 22 6.36 -5.82 -6.90
N GLY A 23 7.02 -5.56 -5.77
CA GLY A 23 8.20 -4.70 -5.71
C GLY A 23 8.98 -4.83 -4.41
N ALA A 24 10.06 -4.05 -4.31
CA ALA A 24 10.87 -3.89 -3.10
C ALA A 24 10.93 -2.43 -2.69
N ILE A 25 10.85 -2.19 -1.39
CA ILE A 25 10.85 -0.90 -0.73
C ILE A 25 12.14 -0.80 0.08
N ALA A 26 13.07 0.04 -0.35
CA ALA A 26 14.30 0.30 0.38
C ALA A 26 14.11 1.50 1.32
N VAL A 27 14.32 1.29 2.62
CA VAL A 27 14.12 2.29 3.69
C VAL A 27 15.25 2.27 4.71
N SER A 28 15.50 3.41 5.36
CA SER A 28 16.42 3.51 6.51
C SER A 28 15.71 4.17 7.68
N GLY A 29 15.60 3.45 8.80
CA GLY A 29 14.98 3.98 10.03
C GLY A 29 13.51 4.41 9.86
N GLN A 30 12.75 3.76 8.98
CA GLN A 30 11.32 4.01 8.77
C GLN A 30 10.51 2.75 9.08
N SER A 31 9.26 2.93 9.49
CA SER A 31 8.25 1.87 9.49
C SER A 31 7.62 1.71 8.10
N VAL A 32 7.20 0.48 7.79
CA VAL A 32 6.48 0.12 6.56
C VAL A 32 5.29 -0.75 6.95
N VAL A 33 4.07 -0.23 6.81
CA VAL A 33 2.84 -0.90 7.27
C VAL A 33 1.83 -1.02 6.14
N THR A 34 1.31 -2.22 5.90
CA THR A 34 0.40 -2.51 4.78
C THR A 34 -0.98 -2.95 5.27
N SER A 35 -2.03 -2.34 4.72
CA SER A 35 -3.39 -2.86 4.74
C SER A 35 -3.72 -3.41 3.37
N GLY A 36 -4.12 -4.69 3.30
CA GLY A 36 -4.44 -5.37 2.05
C GLY A 36 -5.63 -6.31 2.17
N ILE A 37 -6.46 -6.37 1.14
CA ILE A 37 -7.68 -7.20 1.12
C ILE A 37 -7.41 -8.70 0.99
N TYR A 38 -6.18 -9.06 0.65
CA TYR A 38 -5.71 -10.44 0.50
C TYR A 38 -5.13 -11.02 1.79
N GLU A 39 -4.99 -10.25 2.87
CA GLU A 39 -4.43 -10.75 4.13
C GLU A 39 -5.45 -11.55 4.94
N ARG A 40 -6.70 -11.07 5.01
CA ARG A 40 -7.80 -11.78 5.68
C ARG A 40 -9.11 -11.50 4.95
N TYR A 41 -9.65 -12.55 4.36
CA TYR A 41 -10.93 -12.55 3.66
C TYR A 41 -11.54 -13.95 3.65
N PHE A 42 -12.81 -14.02 3.26
CA PHE A 42 -13.47 -15.26 2.87
C PHE A 42 -14.26 -15.04 1.58
N GLU A 43 -14.72 -16.12 0.95
CA GLU A 43 -15.54 -16.08 -0.24
C GLU A 43 -16.91 -16.69 0.05
N GLN A 44 -17.95 -16.00 -0.39
CA GLN A 44 -19.33 -16.45 -0.27
C GLN A 44 -20.13 -15.93 -1.46
N ASP A 45 -20.88 -16.81 -2.10
CA ASP A 45 -21.75 -16.50 -3.26
C ASP A 45 -21.00 -15.80 -4.41
N GLY A 46 -19.76 -16.22 -4.67
CA GLY A 46 -18.90 -15.64 -5.71
C GLY A 46 -18.34 -14.26 -5.38
N ARG A 47 -18.58 -13.74 -4.16
CA ARG A 47 -18.05 -12.46 -3.68
C ARG A 47 -16.99 -12.68 -2.60
N ARG A 48 -15.95 -11.85 -2.64
CA ARG A 48 -14.91 -11.79 -1.61
C ARG A 48 -15.25 -10.77 -0.53
N TRP A 49 -15.11 -11.17 0.73
CA TRP A 49 -15.39 -10.37 1.92
C TRP A 49 -14.12 -10.23 2.75
N HIS A 50 -13.52 -9.04 2.78
CA HIS A 50 -12.27 -8.78 3.53
C HIS A 50 -12.53 -8.01 4.84
N HIS A 51 -11.53 -7.99 5.70
CA HIS A 51 -11.62 -7.44 7.07
C HIS A 51 -11.56 -5.90 7.17
N ILE A 52 -11.31 -5.20 6.07
CA ILE A 52 -11.25 -3.72 6.06
C ILE A 52 -12.66 -3.18 5.79
N LEU A 53 -13.32 -2.72 6.85
CA LEU A 53 -14.76 -2.40 6.84
C LEU A 53 -15.03 -0.90 6.65
N ASP A 54 -16.13 -0.59 5.97
CA ASP A 54 -16.71 0.74 5.97
C ASP A 54 -17.51 0.94 7.27
N PRO A 55 -17.13 1.92 8.12
CA PRO A 55 -17.82 2.16 9.39
C PRO A 55 -19.27 2.62 9.23
N ARG A 56 -19.68 3.09 8.04
CA ARG A 56 -21.06 3.53 7.79
C ARG A 56 -22.00 2.38 7.49
N SER A 57 -21.52 1.38 6.76
CA SER A 57 -22.34 0.25 6.30
C SER A 57 -22.08 -1.04 7.08
N GLY A 58 -20.93 -1.16 7.75
CA GLY A 58 -20.48 -2.38 8.41
C GLY A 58 -19.99 -3.48 7.44
N TYR A 59 -20.01 -3.20 6.13
CA TYR A 59 -19.56 -4.12 5.09
C TYR A 59 -18.12 -3.79 4.65
N PRO A 60 -17.39 -4.73 4.00
CA PRO A 60 -16.06 -4.46 3.48
C PRO A 60 -16.07 -3.31 2.48
N LEU A 61 -15.04 -2.46 2.56
CA LEU A 61 -14.83 -1.36 1.61
C LEU A 61 -14.53 -1.89 0.21
N ASP A 62 -15.37 -1.54 -0.77
CA ASP A 62 -15.18 -1.92 -2.17
C ASP A 62 -14.77 -0.72 -3.03
N ASN A 63 -13.46 -0.55 -3.23
CA ASN A 63 -12.88 0.51 -4.05
C ASN A 63 -11.82 -0.06 -5.01
N GLU A 64 -11.02 0.80 -5.64
CA GLU A 64 -10.02 0.44 -6.66
C GLU A 64 -8.76 -0.27 -6.10
N LEU A 65 -8.60 -0.34 -4.78
CA LEU A 65 -7.38 -0.78 -4.11
C LEU A 65 -7.39 -2.28 -3.81
N GLU A 66 -6.20 -2.89 -3.90
CA GLU A 66 -5.90 -4.19 -3.31
C GLU A 66 -5.07 -4.04 -2.04
N SER A 67 -4.18 -3.04 -1.98
CA SER A 67 -3.49 -2.65 -0.76
C SER A 67 -3.02 -1.20 -0.75
N VAL A 68 -2.78 -0.71 0.46
CA VAL A 68 -2.06 0.53 0.75
C VAL A 68 -0.91 0.19 1.70
N THR A 69 0.29 0.67 1.38
CA THR A 69 1.46 0.58 2.25
C THR A 69 1.88 1.99 2.65
N ILE A 70 2.02 2.24 3.96
CA ILE A 70 2.46 3.51 4.51
C ILE A 70 3.92 3.42 4.95
N ILE A 71 4.69 4.45 4.62
CA ILE A 71 6.05 4.68 5.10
C ILE A 71 6.00 5.89 6.03
N SER A 72 6.46 5.71 7.27
CA SER A 72 6.43 6.73 8.33
C SER A 72 7.56 6.53 9.33
N ASP A 73 7.80 7.54 10.19
CA ASP A 73 8.77 7.42 11.27
C ASP A 73 8.32 6.42 12.34
N ASP A 74 7.05 6.50 12.75
CA ASP A 74 6.46 5.64 13.75
C ASP A 74 5.50 4.60 13.15
N SER A 75 5.56 3.37 13.65
CA SER A 75 4.69 2.29 13.16
C SER A 75 3.22 2.48 13.53
N LEU A 76 2.93 3.22 14.61
CA LEU A 76 1.56 3.55 14.99
C LEU A 76 0.90 4.46 13.94
N ASP A 77 1.64 5.44 13.42
CA ASP A 77 1.16 6.27 12.33
C ASP A 77 0.93 5.42 11.07
N GLY A 78 1.86 4.51 10.77
CA GLY A 78 1.70 3.56 9.68
C GLY A 78 0.37 2.79 9.74
N ASP A 79 0.04 2.25 10.92
CA ASP A 79 -1.18 1.47 11.16
C ASP A 79 -2.48 2.31 11.08
N ILE A 80 -2.46 3.52 11.63
CA ILE A 80 -3.61 4.44 11.56
C ILE A 80 -3.84 4.90 10.11
N TRP A 81 -2.78 5.37 9.45
CA TRP A 81 -2.89 5.98 8.14
C TRP A 81 -3.15 4.97 7.04
N THR A 82 -2.67 3.73 7.15
CA THR A 82 -2.89 2.73 6.10
C THR A 82 -4.38 2.44 5.92
N THR A 83 -5.12 2.31 7.02
CA THR A 83 -6.57 2.05 7.00
C THR A 83 -7.36 3.30 6.56
N LEU A 84 -6.96 4.49 7.04
CA LEU A 84 -7.58 5.76 6.64
C LEU A 84 -7.42 6.01 5.13
N ILE A 85 -6.20 5.88 4.61
CA ILE A 85 -5.88 6.10 3.20
C ILE A 85 -6.53 5.04 2.32
N TYR A 86 -6.58 3.78 2.76
CA TYR A 86 -7.35 2.75 2.07
C TYR A 86 -8.82 3.16 1.92
N GLY A 87 -9.46 3.64 2.99
CA GLY A 87 -10.86 4.09 2.95
C GLY A 87 -11.10 5.34 2.09
N LEU A 88 -10.10 6.21 1.94
CA LEU A 88 -10.19 7.40 1.08
C LEU A 88 -10.04 7.08 -0.42
N GLY A 89 -9.36 5.99 -0.77
CA GLY A 89 -8.96 5.69 -2.15
C GLY A 89 -7.76 6.54 -2.61
N VAL A 90 -7.30 6.29 -3.83
CA VAL A 90 -6.07 6.88 -4.40
C VAL A 90 -6.16 8.39 -4.48
N GLU A 91 -7.21 8.95 -5.09
CA GLU A 91 -7.29 10.38 -5.37
C GLU A 91 -7.32 11.22 -4.08
N LYS A 92 -8.26 10.90 -3.18
CA LYS A 92 -8.41 11.60 -1.91
C LYS A 92 -7.27 11.27 -0.94
N GLY A 93 -6.75 10.05 -0.97
CA GLY A 93 -5.58 9.65 -0.20
C GLY A 93 -4.34 10.46 -0.58
N ARG A 94 -4.03 10.57 -1.87
CA ARG A 94 -2.94 11.44 -2.36
C ARG A 94 -3.19 12.90 -1.98
N ALA A 95 -4.44 13.37 -2.09
CA ALA A 95 -4.77 14.74 -1.70
C ALA A 95 -4.53 15.03 -0.21
N ALA A 96 -4.87 14.09 0.67
CA ALA A 96 -4.60 14.19 2.10
C ALA A 96 -3.09 14.18 2.42
N LEU A 97 -2.32 13.36 1.69
CA LEU A 97 -0.88 13.22 1.91
C LEU A 97 -0.05 14.37 1.33
N ARG A 98 -0.57 15.20 0.41
CA ARG A 98 0.16 16.36 -0.15
C ARG A 98 0.64 17.35 0.92
N GLN A 99 -0.07 17.44 2.05
CA GLN A 99 0.28 18.34 3.16
C GLN A 99 1.13 17.66 4.25
N ARG A 100 1.54 16.41 4.03
CA ARG A 100 2.32 15.61 4.99
C ARG A 100 3.72 15.35 4.42
N GLU A 101 4.74 15.73 5.17
CA GLU A 101 6.14 15.45 4.85
C GLU A 101 6.66 14.16 5.52
N ASP A 102 5.96 13.74 6.57
CA ASP A 102 6.26 12.63 7.47
C ASP A 102 5.62 11.30 7.08
N ILE A 103 4.66 11.31 6.14
CA ILE A 103 3.91 10.12 5.72
C ILE A 103 3.89 10.03 4.20
N GLU A 104 4.28 8.86 3.70
CA GLU A 104 4.18 8.51 2.28
C GLU A 104 3.41 7.21 2.11
N ALA A 105 2.81 7.01 0.92
CA ALA A 105 2.02 5.84 0.61
C ALA A 105 2.40 5.22 -0.74
N ILE A 106 2.29 3.90 -0.79
CA ILE A 106 2.29 3.09 -2.00
C ILE A 106 0.90 2.46 -2.12
N PHE A 107 0.22 2.71 -3.23
CA PHE A 107 -1.07 2.12 -3.55
C PHE A 107 -0.86 1.00 -4.56
N VAL A 108 -1.47 -0.16 -4.32
CA VAL A 108 -1.57 -1.25 -5.31
C VAL A 108 -3.04 -1.40 -5.69
N THR A 109 -3.35 -1.26 -6.98
CA THR A 109 -4.73 -1.26 -7.48
C THR A 109 -5.13 -2.59 -8.12
N LYS A 110 -6.44 -2.85 -8.17
CA LYS A 110 -7.04 -4.00 -8.88
C LYS A 110 -6.68 -4.05 -10.37
N ASN A 111 -6.32 -2.89 -10.95
CA ASN A 111 -5.89 -2.75 -12.35
C ASN A 111 -4.38 -2.94 -12.54
N ARG A 112 -3.69 -3.47 -11.53
CA ARG A 112 -2.23 -3.72 -11.54
C ARG A 112 -1.41 -2.45 -11.72
N GLU A 113 -1.84 -1.36 -11.08
CA GLU A 113 -1.03 -0.17 -10.96
C GLU A 113 -0.39 -0.10 -9.59
N VAL A 114 0.87 0.32 -9.56
CA VAL A 114 1.54 0.79 -8.35
C VAL A 114 1.62 2.30 -8.44
N ILE A 115 1.01 3.00 -7.49
CA ILE A 115 0.98 4.47 -7.46
C ILE A 115 1.70 4.89 -6.19
N LEU A 116 2.63 5.82 -6.30
CA LEU A 116 3.34 6.38 -5.15
C LEU A 116 2.72 7.72 -4.79
N SER A 117 2.64 8.10 -3.52
CA SER A 117 2.22 9.45 -3.10
C SER A 117 3.35 10.49 -3.23
N SER A 118 4.58 10.02 -3.09
CA SER A 118 5.86 10.71 -3.24
C SER A 118 6.99 9.68 -2.98
N GLN A 119 8.26 10.08 -3.11
CA GLN A 119 9.42 9.22 -2.83
C GLN A 119 10.54 10.01 -2.11
N ARG A 120 10.26 10.53 -0.92
CA ARG A 120 11.22 11.31 -0.12
C ARG A 120 11.95 10.45 0.91
N ARG A 121 11.30 9.41 1.44
CA ARG A 121 11.75 8.60 2.59
C ARG A 121 12.09 7.16 2.23
N PHE A 122 11.80 6.74 1.01
CA PHE A 122 12.06 5.39 0.51
C PHE A 122 12.45 5.39 -0.96
N ARG A 123 13.07 4.30 -1.41
CA ARG A 123 13.20 3.98 -2.84
C ARG A 123 12.32 2.79 -3.17
N PHE A 124 11.68 2.82 -4.33
CA PHE A 124 10.87 1.71 -4.83
C PHE A 124 11.52 1.07 -6.05
N GLN A 125 11.54 -0.25 -6.07
CA GLN A 125 11.87 -1.04 -7.24
C GLN A 125 10.67 -1.91 -7.60
N LEU A 126 10.11 -1.70 -8.79
CA LEU A 126 9.12 -2.61 -9.35
C LEU A 126 9.81 -3.92 -9.77
N LEU A 127 9.27 -5.06 -9.35
CA LEU A 127 9.82 -6.40 -9.63
C LEU A 127 8.92 -7.24 -10.54
N ASP A 128 7.60 -7.06 -10.46
CA ASP A 128 6.64 -7.77 -11.31
C ASP A 128 6.27 -6.91 -12.54
N SER A 129 6.63 -7.40 -13.73
CA SER A 129 6.34 -6.74 -15.02
C SER A 129 4.86 -6.75 -15.40
N GLY A 130 4.02 -7.51 -14.67
CA GLY A 130 2.57 -7.48 -14.78
C GLY A 130 1.93 -6.26 -14.13
N TYR A 131 2.70 -5.46 -13.37
CA TYR A 131 2.27 -4.20 -12.80
C TYR A 131 2.88 -3.00 -13.54
N ARG A 132 2.19 -1.86 -13.49
CA ARG A 132 2.69 -0.59 -14.01
C ARG A 132 2.92 0.39 -12.86
N LEU A 133 4.15 0.88 -12.74
CA LEU A 133 4.46 2.00 -11.84
C LEU A 133 3.95 3.31 -12.46
N THR A 134 3.14 4.05 -11.72
CA THR A 134 2.67 5.38 -12.08
C THR A 134 3.24 6.37 -11.09
N ASP A 135 4.17 7.19 -11.57
CA ASP A 135 4.87 8.17 -10.74
C ASP A 135 3.96 9.34 -10.37
N CYS A 136 4.34 10.01 -9.28
CA CYS A 136 3.82 11.33 -8.95
C CYS A 136 4.29 12.35 -9.97
N THR A 137 3.50 12.62 -11.01
CA THR A 137 3.51 13.96 -11.57
C THR A 137 3.05 14.93 -10.48
N ALA A 138 3.95 15.85 -10.14
CA ALA A 138 3.73 16.98 -9.25
C ALA A 138 2.64 17.91 -9.80
#